data_AF-A0A9E3JEH8-F1
#
_entry.id   AF-A0A9E3JEH8-F1
#
_cell.length_a   1.000
_cell.length_b   1.000
_cell.length_c   1.000
_cell.angle_alpha   90.00
_cell.angle_beta   90.00
_cell.angle_gamma   90.00
#
_symmetry.space_group_name_H-M   'P 1'
#
loop_
_entity.id
_entity.type
_entity.pdbx_description
1 polymer ?
#
loop_
_entity_poly.entity_id
_entity_poly.type
_entity_poly.pdbx_seq_one_letter_code
_entity_poly.pdbx_strand_id
1 'polypeptide(L)'
;HVVVRFYTSPHGVAARRTTVAVLGLIGCFYLLPPVYGALGRLYAPELTLSGDADAAVLLLPERMIGGLGGDLLGALVAGGAFAAFLSTASGLTMAVAGVLTQDVLPSRGVRHFRLGTVLAMCVPLAASVLVGGLPVADAVGLAFAVSASSFCPLLVLGIWWRRLTPPGAAAGMLVGGGSAFLAVAATMAGFPADGPQHALLAWPALWSVPLGFLTMVLVSLATAGRVPAGTAAILARFHLPEELRAEVKA
;
A
#
# COMPACT_ATOMS: atom_id res chain seq x y z
N HIS A 1 -7.59 -4.38 -3.50
CA HIS A 1 -8.28 -5.29 -2.56
C HIS A 1 -9.19 -4.53 -1.57
N VAL A 2 -8.75 -3.43 -0.94
CA VAL A 2 -9.58 -2.65 0.02
C VAL A 2 -10.84 -2.06 -0.63
N VAL A 3 -10.71 -1.40 -1.78
CA VAL A 3 -11.84 -0.76 -2.49
C VAL A 3 -12.95 -1.78 -2.84
N VAL A 4 -12.57 -3.02 -3.16
CA VAL A 4 -13.52 -4.09 -3.50
C VAL A 4 -14.46 -4.41 -2.34
N ARG A 5 -14.00 -4.26 -1.09
CA ARG A 5 -14.84 -4.47 0.11
C ARG A 5 -15.85 -3.35 0.34
N PHE A 6 -15.64 -2.17 -0.25
CA PHE A 6 -16.64 -1.10 -0.21
C PHE A 6 -17.76 -1.34 -1.23
N TYR A 7 -17.48 -2.06 -2.33
CA TYR A 7 -18.50 -2.42 -3.32
C TYR A 7 -19.54 -3.42 -2.83
N THR A 8 -19.28 -4.11 -1.72
CA THR A 8 -20.26 -5.00 -1.07
C THR A 8 -21.16 -4.25 -0.08
N SER A 9 -20.95 -2.94 0.13
CA SER A 9 -21.84 -2.13 0.97
C SER A 9 -23.08 -1.71 0.17
N PRO A 10 -24.29 -1.83 0.73
CA PRO A 10 -25.51 -1.56 -0.01
C PRO A 10 -25.67 -0.07 -0.39
N HIS A 11 -25.27 0.86 0.49
CA HIS A 11 -25.47 2.31 0.35
C HIS A 11 -24.26 3.11 0.85
N GLY A 12 -24.11 4.38 0.43
CA GLY A 12 -22.98 5.23 0.81
C GLY A 12 -22.87 5.50 2.31
N VAL A 13 -24.00 5.64 3.02
CA VAL A 13 -24.03 5.80 4.49
C VAL A 13 -23.45 4.58 5.20
N ALA A 14 -23.81 3.37 4.74
CA ALA A 14 -23.28 2.13 5.29
C ALA A 14 -21.77 2.03 5.02
N ALA A 15 -21.32 2.36 3.81
CA ALA A 15 -19.90 2.41 3.47
C ALA A 15 -19.13 3.40 4.35
N ARG A 16 -19.70 4.58 4.65
CA ARG A 16 -19.08 5.58 5.54
C ARG A 16 -18.96 5.09 6.98
N ARG A 17 -20.00 4.45 7.52
CA ARG A 17 -19.95 3.86 8.87
C ARG A 17 -18.89 2.77 8.95
N THR A 18 -18.83 1.88 7.95
CA THR A 18 -17.77 0.86 7.84
C THR A 18 -16.39 1.52 7.77
N THR A 19 -16.23 2.61 7.00
CA THR A 19 -14.96 3.34 6.90
C THR A 19 -14.51 3.87 8.27
N VAL A 20 -15.41 4.49 9.03
CA VAL A 20 -15.09 5.01 10.37
C VAL A 20 -14.75 3.88 11.33
N ALA A 21 -15.51 2.79 11.33
CA ALA A 21 -15.23 1.63 12.18
C ALA A 21 -13.87 0.99 11.85
N VAL A 22 -13.57 0.83 10.56
CA VAL A 22 -12.26 0.33 10.08
C VAL A 22 -11.14 1.26 10.50
N LEU A 23 -11.31 2.59 10.34
CA LEU A 23 -10.30 3.56 10.75
C LEU A 23 -10.06 3.54 12.28
N GLY A 24 -11.12 3.37 13.07
CA GLY A 24 -11.02 3.21 14.51
C GLY A 24 -10.28 1.93 14.92
N LEU A 25 -10.59 0.80 14.27
CA LEU A 25 -9.91 -0.48 14.49
C LEU A 25 -8.43 -0.40 14.10
N ILE A 26 -8.13 0.19 12.94
CA ILE A 26 -6.77 0.41 12.46
C ILE A 26 -6.01 1.33 13.43
N GLY A 27 -6.62 2.43 13.85
CA GLY A 27 -6.01 3.36 14.81
C GLY A 27 -5.69 2.68 16.15
N CYS A 28 -6.62 1.90 16.69
CA CYS A 28 -6.42 1.11 17.90
C CYS A 28 -5.27 0.10 17.71
N PHE A 29 -5.25 -0.63 16.58
CA PHE A 29 -4.19 -1.59 16.28
C PHE A 29 -2.82 -0.92 16.18
N TYR A 30 -2.70 0.25 15.55
CA TYR A 30 -1.42 0.95 15.39
C TYR A 30 -0.83 1.50 16.70
N LEU A 31 -1.57 1.47 17.81
CA LEU A 31 -1.02 1.73 19.15
C LEU A 31 -0.19 0.55 19.68
N LEU A 32 -0.43 -0.67 19.19
CA LEU A 32 0.23 -1.88 19.68
C LEU A 32 1.69 -2.01 19.24
N PRO A 33 2.09 -1.76 17.97
CA PRO A 33 3.49 -1.90 17.55
C PRO A 33 4.48 -1.03 18.33
N PRO A 34 4.21 0.26 18.64
CA PRO A 34 5.09 1.05 19.49
C PRO A 34 5.24 0.47 20.91
N VAL A 35 4.14 -0.03 21.49
CA VAL A 35 4.17 -0.69 22.80
C VAL A 35 5.02 -1.96 22.74
N TYR A 36 4.83 -2.80 21.73
CA TYR A 36 5.66 -3.98 21.49
C TYR A 36 7.13 -3.63 21.26
N GLY A 37 7.43 -2.56 20.51
CA GLY A 37 8.78 -2.08 20.31
C GLY A 37 9.45 -1.59 21.59
N ALA A 38 8.70 -0.88 22.45
CA ALA A 38 9.18 -0.46 23.76
C ALA A 38 9.46 -1.66 24.69
N LEU A 39 8.56 -2.66 24.71
CA LEU A 39 8.77 -3.91 25.43
C LEU A 39 9.97 -4.69 24.88
N GLY A 40 10.14 -4.73 23.56
CA GLY A 40 11.29 -5.31 22.87
C GLY A 40 12.62 -4.75 23.38
N ARG A 41 12.71 -3.43 23.53
CA ARG A 41 13.92 -2.78 24.06
C ARG A 41 14.18 -3.07 25.54
N LEU A 42 13.13 -3.33 26.33
CA LEU A 42 13.26 -3.60 27.76
C LEU A 42 13.62 -5.07 28.05
N TYR A 43 13.00 -6.01 27.34
CA TYR A 43 13.09 -7.45 27.64
C TYR A 43 13.96 -8.24 26.66
N ALA A 44 14.29 -7.66 25.50
CA ALA A 44 15.16 -8.27 24.49
C ALA A 44 16.02 -7.21 23.77
N PRO A 45 16.82 -6.39 24.49
CA PRO A 45 17.62 -5.33 23.89
C PRO A 45 18.60 -5.83 22.83
N GLU A 46 19.06 -7.08 22.94
CA GLU A 46 19.96 -7.72 21.99
C GLU A 46 19.37 -7.83 20.58
N LEU A 47 18.06 -8.02 20.43
CA LEU A 47 17.40 -8.12 19.12
C LEU A 47 17.39 -6.78 18.38
N THR A 48 17.37 -5.68 19.14
CA THR A 48 17.45 -4.34 18.55
C THR A 48 18.87 -4.05 18.06
N LEU A 49 19.88 -4.64 18.71
CA LEU A 49 21.29 -4.44 18.38
C LEU A 49 21.77 -5.37 17.25
N SER A 50 21.18 -6.56 17.12
CA SER A 50 21.52 -7.53 16.06
C SER A 50 20.82 -7.25 14.73
N GLY A 51 19.81 -6.37 14.71
CA GLY A 51 18.99 -6.10 13.52
C GLY A 51 17.78 -7.05 13.38
N ASP A 52 17.57 -7.96 14.32
CA ASP A 52 16.46 -8.94 14.33
C ASP A 52 15.23 -8.42 15.08
N ALA A 53 14.94 -7.12 14.95
CA ALA A 53 13.87 -6.47 15.70
C ALA A 53 12.49 -7.11 15.45
N ASP A 54 12.29 -7.70 14.27
CA ASP A 54 11.05 -8.40 13.89
C ASP A 54 10.81 -9.67 14.74
N ALA A 55 11.87 -10.33 15.23
CA ALA A 55 11.78 -11.52 16.07
C ALA A 55 11.22 -11.20 17.47
N ALA A 56 11.27 -9.93 17.91
CA ALA A 56 10.78 -9.52 19.21
C ALA A 56 9.29 -9.85 19.39
N VAL A 57 8.49 -9.80 18.33
CA VAL A 57 7.05 -10.11 18.39
C VAL A 57 6.79 -11.54 18.89
N LEU A 58 7.65 -12.49 18.51
CA LEU A 58 7.50 -13.90 18.85
C LEU A 58 8.21 -14.28 20.15
N LEU A 59 9.32 -13.62 20.46
CA LEU A 59 10.17 -13.95 21.62
C LEU A 59 9.73 -13.24 22.91
N LEU A 60 9.05 -12.09 22.81
CA LEU A 60 8.61 -11.32 23.97
C LEU A 60 7.71 -12.10 24.95
N PRO A 61 6.72 -12.90 24.49
CA PRO A 61 5.88 -13.71 25.40
C PRO A 61 6.69 -14.61 26.33
N GLU A 62 7.69 -15.31 25.78
CA GLU A 62 8.60 -16.18 26.54
C GLU A 62 9.46 -15.37 27.52
N ARG A 63 10.03 -14.25 27.06
CA ARG A 63 10.92 -13.42 27.89
C ARG A 63 10.22 -12.69 29.03
N MET A 64 8.95 -12.34 28.88
CA MET A 64 8.20 -11.59 29.89
C MET A 64 7.56 -12.49 30.95
N ILE A 65 7.00 -13.63 30.54
CA ILE A 65 6.21 -14.50 31.43
C ILE A 65 7.03 -15.72 31.88
N GLY A 66 7.85 -16.27 30.99
CA GLY A 66 8.62 -17.48 31.23
C GLY A 66 7.77 -18.76 31.38
N GLY A 67 8.45 -19.90 31.28
CA GLY A 67 7.87 -21.23 31.47
C GLY A 67 6.69 -21.53 30.53
N LEU A 68 5.83 -22.45 30.94
CA LEU A 68 4.71 -22.94 30.13
C LEU A 68 3.76 -21.81 29.69
N GLY A 69 3.56 -20.78 30.52
CA GLY A 69 2.70 -19.65 30.21
C GLY A 69 3.24 -18.79 29.06
N GLY A 70 4.55 -18.54 29.06
CA GLY A 70 5.25 -17.86 27.98
C GLY A 70 5.21 -18.65 26.68
N ASP A 71 5.45 -19.96 26.74
CA ASP A 71 5.43 -20.85 25.58
C ASP A 71 4.05 -20.91 24.92
N LEU A 72 2.99 -21.05 25.72
CA LEU A 72 1.61 -21.08 25.23
C LEU A 72 1.20 -19.74 24.61
N LEU A 73 1.60 -18.62 25.22
CA LEU A 73 1.32 -17.30 24.69
C LEU A 73 2.12 -17.05 23.40
N GLY A 74 3.38 -17.47 23.35
CA GLY A 74 4.22 -17.42 22.14
C GLY A 74 3.63 -18.22 21.00
N ALA A 75 3.16 -19.44 21.28
CA ALA A 75 2.48 -20.29 20.30
C ALA A 75 1.17 -19.65 19.79
N LEU A 76 0.39 -19.03 20.67
CA LEU A 76 -0.84 -18.31 20.30
C LEU A 76 -0.53 -17.11 19.39
N VAL A 77 0.48 -16.31 19.74
CA VAL A 77 0.92 -15.16 18.94
C VAL A 77 1.43 -15.62 17.57
N ALA A 78 2.26 -16.67 17.52
CA ALA A 78 2.76 -17.24 16.28
C ALA A 78 1.60 -17.73 15.40
N GLY A 79 0.67 -18.51 15.96
CA GLY A 79 -0.51 -18.99 15.23
C GLY A 79 -1.40 -17.86 14.71
N GLY A 80 -1.62 -16.82 15.52
CA GLY A 80 -2.35 -15.62 15.12
C GLY A 80 -1.65 -14.84 14.01
N ALA A 81 -0.33 -14.67 14.09
CA ALA A 81 0.49 -14.02 13.08
C ALA A 81 0.43 -14.78 11.73
N PHE A 82 0.55 -16.11 11.75
CA PHE A 82 0.38 -16.95 10.56
C PHE A 82 -1.03 -16.82 9.96
N ALA A 83 -2.07 -16.85 10.79
CA ALA A 83 -3.45 -16.70 10.33
C ALA A 83 -3.68 -15.32 9.67
N ALA A 84 -3.18 -14.25 10.28
CA ALA A 84 -3.26 -12.89 9.74
C ALA A 84 -2.48 -12.73 8.43
N PHE A 85 -1.28 -13.30 8.36
CA PHE A 85 -0.46 -13.32 7.14
C PHE A 85 -1.18 -14.06 6.00
N LEU A 86 -1.67 -15.28 6.23
CA LEU A 86 -2.38 -16.07 5.22
C LEU A 86 -3.68 -15.39 4.75
N SER A 87 -4.41 -14.76 5.68
CA SER A 87 -5.62 -13.99 5.36
C SER A 87 -5.31 -12.80 4.43
N THR A 88 -4.25 -12.06 4.73
CA THR A 88 -3.84 -10.89 3.93
C THR A 88 -3.25 -11.29 2.58
N ALA A 89 -2.36 -12.28 2.59
CA ALA A 89 -1.71 -12.80 1.39
C ALA A 89 -2.75 -13.31 0.39
N SER A 90 -3.67 -14.19 0.82
CA SER A 90 -4.73 -14.71 -0.05
C SER A 90 -5.60 -13.60 -0.67
N GLY A 91 -5.99 -12.59 0.12
CA GLY A 91 -6.75 -11.44 -0.36
C GLY A 91 -5.99 -10.57 -1.38
N LEU A 92 -4.69 -10.35 -1.16
CA LEU A 92 -3.85 -9.59 -2.09
C LEU A 92 -3.61 -10.38 -3.38
N THR A 93 -3.33 -11.68 -3.27
CA THR A 93 -3.13 -12.57 -4.42
C THR A 93 -4.37 -12.62 -5.30
N MET A 94 -5.56 -12.76 -4.72
CA MET A 94 -6.82 -12.72 -5.49
C MET A 94 -6.99 -11.38 -6.22
N ALA A 95 -6.66 -10.26 -5.56
CA ALA A 95 -6.78 -8.94 -6.18
C ALA A 95 -5.78 -8.76 -7.33
N VAL A 96 -4.52 -9.15 -7.17
CA VAL A 96 -3.49 -9.05 -8.21
C VAL A 96 -3.80 -10.00 -9.36
N ALA A 97 -4.18 -11.24 -9.07
CA ALA A 97 -4.60 -12.22 -10.08
C ALA A 97 -5.81 -11.72 -10.88
N GLY A 98 -6.76 -11.06 -10.21
CA GLY A 98 -7.92 -10.43 -10.85
C GLY A 98 -7.51 -9.35 -11.85
N VAL A 99 -6.67 -8.41 -11.42
CA VAL A 99 -6.14 -7.33 -12.28
C VAL A 99 -5.35 -7.89 -13.46
N LEU A 100 -4.42 -8.82 -13.23
CA LEU A 100 -3.66 -9.46 -14.30
C LEU A 100 -4.58 -10.12 -15.33
N THR A 101 -5.59 -10.85 -14.87
CA THR A 101 -6.51 -11.59 -15.76
C THR A 101 -7.44 -10.65 -16.53
N GLN A 102 -7.86 -9.53 -15.93
CA GLN A 102 -8.81 -8.59 -16.53
C GLN A 102 -8.15 -7.58 -17.47
N ASP A 103 -6.96 -7.10 -17.09
CA ASP A 103 -6.33 -5.95 -17.75
C ASP A 103 -5.13 -6.32 -18.62
N VAL A 104 -4.49 -7.47 -18.38
CA VAL A 104 -3.25 -7.87 -19.06
C VAL A 104 -3.44 -9.11 -19.93
N LEU A 105 -4.15 -10.14 -19.43
CA LEU A 105 -4.30 -11.39 -20.17
C LEU A 105 -5.42 -11.30 -21.23
N PRO A 106 -5.19 -11.82 -22.44
CA PRO A 106 -6.06 -11.61 -23.60
C PRO A 106 -7.39 -12.39 -23.57
N SER A 107 -7.58 -13.34 -22.64
CA SER A 107 -8.80 -14.13 -22.59
C SER A 107 -9.31 -14.40 -21.17
N ARG A 108 -10.64 -14.34 -21.04
CA ARG A 108 -11.35 -14.52 -19.77
C ARG A 108 -11.58 -16.01 -19.54
N GLY A 109 -11.11 -16.53 -18.40
CA GLY A 109 -11.37 -17.91 -18.02
C GLY A 109 -10.60 -18.37 -16.77
N VAL A 110 -11.11 -19.42 -16.13
CA VAL A 110 -10.56 -19.96 -14.86
C VAL A 110 -9.09 -20.38 -15.02
N ARG A 111 -8.69 -20.89 -16.18
CA ARG A 111 -7.30 -21.28 -16.46
C ARG A 111 -6.34 -20.08 -16.45
N HIS A 112 -6.76 -18.93 -16.99
CA HIS A 112 -5.96 -17.70 -16.99
C HIS A 112 -5.92 -17.06 -15.60
N PHE A 113 -7.01 -17.16 -14.83
CA PHE A 113 -7.00 -16.78 -13.43
C PHE A 113 -6.00 -17.59 -12.62
N ARG A 114 -5.95 -18.93 -12.81
CA ARG A 114 -4.93 -19.78 -12.16
C ARG A 114 -3.51 -19.34 -12.52
N LEU A 115 -3.25 -18.99 -13.78
CA LEU A 115 -1.95 -18.48 -14.21
C LEU A 115 -1.64 -17.10 -13.57
N GLY A 116 -2.62 -16.20 -13.51
CA GLY A 116 -2.51 -14.92 -12.81
C GLY A 116 -2.20 -15.09 -11.33
N THR A 117 -2.81 -16.06 -10.66
CA THR A 117 -2.53 -16.41 -9.26
C THR A 117 -1.09 -16.92 -9.07
N VAL A 118 -0.61 -17.78 -9.97
CA VAL A 118 0.77 -18.27 -9.92
C VAL A 118 1.74 -17.12 -10.10
N LEU A 119 1.55 -16.25 -11.09
CA LEU A 119 2.40 -15.07 -11.30
C LEU A 119 2.38 -14.12 -10.10
N ALA A 120 1.19 -13.87 -9.53
CA ALA A 120 1.00 -13.01 -8.37
C ALA A 120 1.73 -13.49 -7.11
N MET A 121 2.01 -14.80 -6.99
CA MET A 121 2.76 -15.38 -5.87
C MET A 121 4.23 -15.59 -6.18
N CYS A 122 4.56 -16.17 -7.34
CA CYS A 122 5.92 -16.56 -7.69
C CYS A 122 6.84 -15.35 -7.89
N VAL A 123 6.35 -14.25 -8.49
CA VAL A 123 7.18 -13.08 -8.75
C VAL A 123 7.60 -12.37 -7.46
N PRO A 124 6.69 -12.03 -6.51
CA PRO A 124 7.10 -11.47 -5.23
C PRO A 124 7.95 -12.44 -4.39
N LEU A 125 7.67 -13.74 -4.45
CA LEU A 125 8.46 -14.74 -3.72
C LEU A 125 9.90 -14.79 -4.23
N ALA A 126 10.10 -14.81 -5.56
CA ALA A 126 11.43 -14.79 -6.15
C ALA A 126 12.18 -13.48 -5.82
N ALA A 127 11.50 -12.33 -5.87
CA ALA A 127 12.06 -11.05 -5.48
C ALA A 127 12.46 -11.01 -3.99
N SER A 128 11.65 -11.60 -3.10
CA SER A 128 11.92 -11.66 -1.66
C SER A 128 13.18 -12.45 -1.34
N VAL A 129 13.51 -13.49 -2.12
CA VAL A 129 14.73 -14.29 -1.92
C VAL A 129 15.98 -13.50 -2.34
N LEU A 130 15.86 -12.61 -3.32
CA LEU A 130 16.98 -11.81 -3.84
C LEU A 130 17.33 -10.60 -2.95
N VAL A 131 16.39 -10.10 -2.16
CA VAL A 131 16.49 -8.84 -1.40
C VAL A 131 16.63 -9.07 0.12
N GLY A 132 17.00 -10.29 0.53
CA GLY A 132 17.05 -10.67 1.95
C GLY A 132 17.92 -9.76 2.84
N GLY A 133 17.56 -9.64 4.11
CA GLY A 133 18.36 -8.94 5.14
C GLY A 133 17.91 -7.51 5.47
N LEU A 134 16.77 -7.06 4.95
CA LEU A 134 16.17 -5.78 5.34
C LEU A 134 15.09 -5.97 6.40
N PRO A 135 15.05 -5.14 7.46
CA PRO A 135 13.93 -5.13 8.39
C PRO A 135 12.61 -4.95 7.65
N VAL A 136 11.59 -5.69 8.06
CA VAL A 136 10.29 -5.67 7.36
C VAL A 136 9.68 -4.27 7.38
N ALA A 137 9.88 -3.51 8.45
CA ALA A 137 9.42 -2.13 8.57
C ALA A 137 9.98 -1.21 7.46
N ASP A 138 11.26 -1.34 7.15
CA ASP A 138 11.93 -0.52 6.13
C ASP A 138 11.46 -0.91 4.72
N ALA A 139 11.38 -2.21 4.44
CA ALA A 139 10.89 -2.71 3.16
C ALA A 139 9.46 -2.24 2.86
N VAL A 140 8.57 -2.29 3.87
CA VAL A 140 7.19 -1.79 3.75
C VAL A 140 7.17 -0.27 3.56
N GLY A 141 8.01 0.47 4.30
CA GLY A 141 8.13 1.93 4.17
C GLY A 141 8.52 2.37 2.76
N LEU A 142 9.55 1.73 2.18
CA LEU A 142 10.02 2.00 0.82
C LEU A 142 8.95 1.66 -0.23
N ALA A 143 8.25 0.52 -0.07
CA ALA A 143 7.15 0.15 -0.95
C ALA A 143 5.98 1.15 -0.91
N PHE A 144 5.64 1.65 0.28
CA PHE A 144 4.64 2.70 0.45
C PHE A 144 5.10 4.04 -0.13
N ALA A 145 6.39 4.38 -0.03
CA ALA A 145 6.92 5.61 -0.63
C ALA A 145 6.74 5.59 -2.16
N VAL A 146 7.06 4.49 -2.83
CA VAL A 146 6.86 4.33 -4.29
C VAL A 146 5.37 4.38 -4.66
N SER A 147 4.54 3.69 -3.87
CA SER A 147 3.09 3.63 -4.09
C SER A 147 2.43 5.00 -3.91
N ALA A 148 2.81 5.74 -2.86
CA ALA A 148 2.30 7.07 -2.57
C ALA A 148 2.67 8.05 -3.69
N SER A 149 3.90 7.98 -4.19
CA SER A 149 4.41 8.87 -5.25
C SER A 149 3.71 8.69 -6.59
N SER A 150 3.19 7.49 -6.86
CA SER A 150 2.41 7.19 -8.06
C SER A 150 0.92 7.51 -7.88
N PHE A 151 0.30 6.91 -6.86
CA PHE A 151 -1.16 6.86 -6.75
C PHE A 151 -1.75 8.06 -6.04
N CYS A 152 -1.06 8.66 -5.06
CA CYS A 152 -1.62 9.79 -4.32
C CYS A 152 -1.90 10.99 -5.25
N PRO A 153 -0.95 11.46 -6.08
CA PRO A 153 -1.22 12.55 -7.03
C PRO A 153 -2.38 12.23 -7.97
N LEU A 154 -2.40 11.01 -8.51
CA LEU A 154 -3.44 10.55 -9.43
C LEU A 154 -4.83 10.56 -8.78
N LEU A 155 -4.97 9.97 -7.60
CA LEU A 155 -6.25 9.83 -6.92
C LEU A 155 -6.77 11.20 -6.46
N VAL A 156 -5.89 12.04 -5.89
CA VAL A 156 -6.26 13.38 -5.44
C VAL A 156 -6.70 14.24 -6.61
N LEU A 157 -5.89 14.34 -7.67
CA LEU A 157 -6.25 15.14 -8.84
C LEU A 157 -7.44 14.53 -9.61
N GLY A 158 -7.55 13.19 -9.66
CA GLY A 158 -8.65 12.51 -10.33
C GLY A 158 -10.01 12.72 -9.66
N ILE A 159 -10.04 12.85 -8.33
CA ILE A 159 -11.27 13.12 -7.58
C ILE A 159 -11.61 14.61 -7.62
N TRP A 160 -10.64 15.51 -7.39
CA TRP A 160 -10.94 16.93 -7.14
C TRP A 160 -10.59 17.90 -8.28
N TRP A 161 -9.87 17.46 -9.32
CA TRP A 161 -9.38 18.36 -10.37
C TRP A 161 -9.92 18.02 -11.77
N ARG A 162 -10.82 18.88 -12.28
CA ARG A 162 -11.49 18.69 -13.58
C ARG A 162 -10.57 18.76 -14.81
N ARG A 163 -9.34 19.27 -14.66
CA ARG A 163 -8.40 19.46 -15.77
C ARG A 163 -7.39 18.32 -15.90
N LEU A 164 -7.51 17.25 -15.10
CA LEU A 164 -6.63 16.11 -15.23
C LEU A 164 -6.80 15.45 -16.62
N THR A 165 -5.68 15.20 -17.29
CA THR A 165 -5.65 14.58 -18.62
C THR A 165 -5.01 13.19 -18.54
N PRO A 166 -5.36 12.24 -19.42
CA PRO A 166 -4.67 10.94 -19.52
C PRO A 166 -3.14 11.04 -19.69
N PRO A 167 -2.58 11.89 -20.58
CA PRO A 167 -1.12 12.05 -20.67
C PRO A 167 -0.51 12.67 -19.42
N GLY A 168 -1.19 13.61 -18.75
CA GLY A 168 -0.72 14.16 -17.48
C GLY A 168 -0.73 13.15 -16.35
N ALA A 169 -1.78 12.33 -16.27
CA ALA A 169 -1.87 11.21 -15.36
C ALA A 169 -0.71 10.21 -15.56
N ALA A 170 -0.48 9.78 -16.80
CA ALA A 170 0.60 8.86 -17.14
C ALA A 170 1.99 9.46 -16.83
N ALA A 171 2.23 10.72 -17.23
CA ALA A 171 3.49 11.40 -16.95
C ALA A 171 3.72 11.54 -15.44
N GLY A 172 2.71 11.97 -14.68
CA GLY A 172 2.82 12.11 -13.23
C GLY A 172 3.14 10.80 -12.51
N MET A 173 2.49 9.70 -12.90
CA MET A 173 2.79 8.38 -12.34
C MET A 173 4.20 7.92 -12.71
N LEU A 174 4.63 8.11 -13.96
CA LEU A 174 5.96 7.70 -14.41
C LEU A 174 7.07 8.50 -13.75
N VAL A 175 6.92 9.83 -13.63
CA VAL A 175 7.97 10.65 -13.02
C VAL A 175 7.94 10.53 -11.50
N GLY A 176 6.77 10.63 -10.85
CA GLY A 176 6.66 10.47 -9.39
C GLY A 176 7.01 9.05 -8.93
N GLY A 177 6.33 8.04 -9.47
CA GLY A 177 6.58 6.63 -9.16
C GLY A 177 7.94 6.14 -9.61
N GLY A 178 8.35 6.47 -10.84
CA GLY A 178 9.64 6.07 -11.37
C GLY A 178 10.82 6.70 -10.63
N SER A 179 10.73 7.98 -10.25
CA SER A 179 11.79 8.61 -9.46
C SER A 179 11.89 8.03 -8.05
N ALA A 180 10.76 7.74 -7.39
CA ALA A 180 10.75 7.03 -6.12
C ALA A 180 11.33 5.62 -6.25
N PHE A 181 10.95 4.87 -7.28
CA PHE A 181 11.46 3.52 -7.53
C PHE A 181 12.98 3.52 -7.77
N LEU A 182 13.48 4.46 -8.58
CA LEU A 182 14.91 4.61 -8.81
C LEU A 182 15.67 4.98 -7.53
N ALA A 183 15.10 5.83 -6.69
CA ALA A 183 15.70 6.20 -5.42
C ALA A 183 15.76 5.03 -4.43
N VAL A 184 14.69 4.24 -4.35
CA VAL A 184 14.69 2.99 -3.57
C VAL A 184 15.72 2.02 -4.13
N ALA A 185 15.74 1.79 -5.45
CA ALA A 185 16.70 0.88 -6.08
C ALA A 185 18.16 1.31 -5.84
N ALA A 186 18.46 2.61 -5.93
CA ALA A 186 19.78 3.16 -5.64
C ALA A 186 20.18 2.97 -4.17
N THR A 187 19.25 3.22 -3.24
CA THR A 187 19.47 2.99 -1.79
C THR A 187 19.75 1.52 -1.51
N MET A 188 18.99 0.62 -2.13
CA MET A 188 19.17 -0.84 -2.00
C MET A 188 20.48 -1.33 -2.61
N ALA A 189 20.97 -0.65 -3.67
CA ALA A 189 22.25 -0.93 -4.28
C ALA A 189 23.46 -0.34 -3.50
N GLY A 190 23.21 0.41 -2.41
CA GLY A 190 24.25 1.03 -1.60
C GLY A 190 24.82 2.33 -2.17
N PHE A 191 24.09 3.00 -3.07
CA PHE A 191 24.53 4.25 -3.71
C PHE A 191 23.60 5.42 -3.39
N PRO A 192 24.08 6.52 -2.76
CA PRO A 192 25.37 6.71 -2.07
C PRO A 192 25.44 5.94 -0.74
N ALA A 193 26.66 5.63 -0.29
CA ALA A 193 26.88 4.94 0.98
C ALA A 193 26.42 5.78 2.19
N ASP A 194 26.69 7.09 2.20
CA ASP A 194 26.38 7.98 3.30
C ASP A 194 26.10 9.42 2.85
N GLY A 195 25.58 10.23 3.77
CA GLY A 195 25.45 11.68 3.62
C GLY A 195 24.05 12.18 3.26
N PRO A 196 23.89 13.49 2.99
CA PRO A 196 22.59 14.09 2.74
C PRO A 196 21.91 13.54 1.48
N GLN A 197 22.70 13.10 0.51
CA GLN A 197 22.18 12.47 -0.71
C GLN A 197 21.58 11.09 -0.41
N HIS A 198 22.21 10.29 0.44
CA HIS A 198 21.64 9.02 0.92
C HIS A 198 20.32 9.27 1.65
N ALA A 199 20.27 10.27 2.54
CA ALA A 199 19.05 10.63 3.25
C ALA A 199 17.89 11.01 2.30
N LEU A 200 18.17 11.73 1.21
CA LEU A 200 17.15 12.06 0.20
C LEU A 200 16.62 10.82 -0.54
N LEU A 201 17.47 9.81 -0.78
CA LEU A 201 17.05 8.58 -1.45
C LEU A 201 16.36 7.59 -0.50
N ALA A 202 16.76 7.58 0.78
CA ALA A 202 16.13 6.77 1.83
C ALA A 202 14.70 7.23 2.15
N TRP A 203 14.39 8.52 1.94
CA TRP A 203 13.05 9.09 2.16
C TRP A 203 12.46 9.68 0.87
N PRO A 204 12.26 8.87 -0.18
CA PRO A 204 12.01 9.39 -1.52
C PRO A 204 10.64 10.08 -1.62
N ALA A 205 9.66 9.65 -0.81
CA ALA A 205 8.31 10.23 -0.81
C ALA A 205 8.29 11.74 -0.55
N LEU A 206 9.28 12.29 0.18
CA LEU A 206 9.33 13.71 0.52
C LEU A 206 9.40 14.61 -0.71
N TRP A 207 10.13 14.20 -1.75
CA TRP A 207 10.34 14.98 -2.97
C TRP A 207 9.66 14.39 -4.20
N SER A 208 9.54 13.06 -4.29
CA SER A 208 8.92 12.39 -5.44
C SER A 208 7.39 12.56 -5.48
N VAL A 209 6.71 12.67 -4.33
CA VAL A 209 5.27 12.97 -4.29
C VAL A 209 4.98 14.38 -4.83
N PRO A 210 5.59 15.47 -4.32
CA PRO A 210 5.40 16.81 -4.90
C PRO A 210 5.76 16.87 -6.38
N LEU A 211 6.84 16.19 -6.77
CA LEU A 211 7.25 16.09 -8.17
C LEU A 211 6.19 15.39 -9.03
N GLY A 212 5.57 14.32 -8.54
CA GLY A 212 4.46 13.63 -9.20
C GLY A 212 3.24 14.53 -9.38
N PHE A 213 2.88 15.31 -8.36
CA PHE A 213 1.83 16.34 -8.45
C PHE A 213 2.18 17.40 -9.50
N LEU A 214 3.39 17.98 -9.43
CA LEU A 214 3.81 19.05 -10.32
C LEU A 214 3.83 18.61 -11.78
N THR A 215 4.41 17.44 -12.06
CA THR A 215 4.44 16.88 -13.42
C THR A 215 3.04 16.57 -13.92
N MET A 216 2.17 15.98 -13.09
CA MET A 216 0.78 15.70 -13.46
C MET A 216 0.00 16.98 -13.78
N VAL A 217 0.22 18.05 -13.01
CA VAL A 217 -0.42 19.35 -13.23
C VAL A 217 0.12 20.02 -14.50
N LEU A 218 1.44 20.16 -14.64
CA LEU A 218 2.06 20.86 -15.77
C LEU A 218 1.71 20.19 -17.11
N VAL A 219 1.82 18.85 -17.18
CA VAL A 219 1.50 18.11 -18.42
C VAL A 219 0.00 18.18 -18.71
N SER A 220 -0.86 18.15 -17.70
CA SER A 220 -2.30 18.31 -17.91
C SER A 220 -2.70 19.70 -18.39
N LEU A 221 -2.02 20.74 -17.91
CA LEU A 221 -2.21 22.10 -18.43
C LEU A 221 -1.72 22.22 -19.87
N ALA A 222 -0.57 21.64 -20.19
CA ALA A 222 -0.02 21.62 -21.55
C ALA A 222 -0.88 20.79 -22.53
N THR A 223 -1.63 19.81 -22.03
CA THR A 223 -2.49 18.93 -22.84
C THR A 223 -3.97 19.15 -22.58
N ALA A 224 -4.36 20.37 -22.19
CA ALA A 224 -5.75 20.71 -21.83
C ALA A 224 -6.80 20.32 -22.89
N GLY A 225 -6.43 20.23 -24.17
CA GLY A 225 -7.30 19.74 -25.25
C GLY A 225 -7.60 18.22 -25.22
N ARG A 226 -6.93 17.44 -24.36
CA ARG A 226 -7.14 15.99 -24.20
C ARG A 226 -7.93 15.62 -22.94
N VAL A 227 -8.57 16.59 -22.29
CA VAL A 227 -9.50 16.30 -21.18
C VAL A 227 -10.65 15.46 -21.74
N PRO A 228 -10.92 14.27 -21.18
CA PRO A 228 -11.98 13.40 -21.69
C PRO A 228 -13.36 14.09 -21.63
N ALA A 229 -14.16 13.91 -22.68
CA ALA A 229 -15.54 14.37 -22.69
C ALA A 229 -16.33 13.73 -21.52
N GLY A 230 -17.22 14.51 -20.89
CA GLY A 230 -18.01 14.02 -19.77
C GLY A 230 -17.31 14.02 -18.41
N THR A 231 -16.02 14.42 -18.32
CA THR A 231 -15.29 14.56 -17.04
C THR A 231 -16.07 15.40 -16.03
N ALA A 232 -16.65 16.51 -16.47
CA ALA A 232 -17.49 17.37 -15.63
C ALA A 232 -18.70 16.63 -15.03
N ALA A 233 -19.39 15.82 -15.83
CA ALA A 233 -20.55 15.05 -15.41
C ALA A 233 -20.15 13.92 -14.44
N ILE A 234 -19.02 13.27 -14.67
CA ILE A 234 -18.48 12.24 -13.77
C ILE A 234 -18.08 12.84 -12.41
N LEU A 235 -17.34 13.95 -12.40
CA LEU A 235 -17.00 14.64 -11.15
C LEU A 235 -18.24 15.14 -10.42
N ALA A 236 -19.23 15.67 -11.14
CA ALA A 236 -20.50 16.08 -10.54
C ALA A 236 -21.19 14.89 -9.87
N ARG A 237 -21.22 13.72 -10.51
CA ARG A 237 -21.73 12.49 -9.88
C ARG A 237 -21.02 12.27 -8.55
N PHE A 238 -19.68 12.21 -8.51
CA PHE A 238 -18.92 11.95 -7.27
C PHE A 238 -19.26 12.86 -6.09
N HIS A 239 -19.61 14.12 -6.33
CA HIS A 239 -19.81 15.12 -5.27
C HIS A 239 -21.29 15.40 -4.95
N LEU A 240 -22.22 14.97 -5.80
CA LEU A 240 -23.65 15.11 -5.55
C LEU A 240 -24.14 14.11 -4.48
N PRO A 241 -24.95 14.56 -3.49
CA PRO A 241 -25.62 13.67 -2.53
C PRO A 241 -26.37 12.53 -3.20
N GLU A 242 -26.37 11.34 -2.60
CA GLU A 242 -27.03 10.14 -3.14
C GLU A 242 -28.53 10.36 -3.37
N GLU A 243 -29.17 11.20 -2.54
CA GLU A 243 -30.59 11.53 -2.61
C GLU A 243 -30.98 12.22 -3.93
N LEU A 244 -30.12 13.12 -4.43
CA LEU A 244 -30.33 13.84 -5.69
C LEU A 244 -29.98 13.01 -6.93
N ARG A 245 -29.24 11.89 -6.76
CA ARG A 245 -28.95 10.98 -7.88
C ARG A 245 -30.13 10.07 -8.24
N ALA A 246 -31.04 9.84 -7.30
CA ALA A 246 -32.25 9.03 -7.53
C ALA A 246 -33.25 9.77 -8.43
N GLU A 247 -33.41 11.09 -8.27
CA GLU A 247 -34.29 11.91 -9.10
C GLU A 247 -33.79 12.08 -10.55
N VAL A 248 -32.48 12.06 -10.80
CA VAL A 248 -31.92 12.18 -12.16
C VAL A 248 -32.08 10.89 -12.99
N LYS A 249 -32.49 9.79 -12.36
CA LYS A 249 -32.76 8.49 -13.03
C LYS A 249 -34.25 8.20 -13.21
N ALA A 250 -35.15 9.00 -12.63
CA ALA A 250 -36.60 8.92 -12.82
C ALA A 250 -37.05 9.87 -13.93
#